data_AF-A0A183MHZ8-F1
#
_entry.id   AF-A0A183MHZ8-F1
#
_cell.length_a   1.000
_cell.length_b   1.000
_cell.length_c   1.000
_cell.angle_alpha   90.00
_cell.angle_beta   90.00
_cell.angle_gamma   90.00
#
_symmetry.space_group_name_H-M   'P 1'
#
loop_
_entity.id
_entity.type
_entity.pdbx_description
1 polymer ?
#
loop_
_entity_poly.entity_id
_entity_poly.type
_entity_poly.pdbx_seq_one_letter_code
_entity_poly.pdbx_strand_id
1 'polypeptide(L)'
;MNALMGPTGSGKSSLLDVLAGRKDPRFLSGKVLIDGRPQPKNFKCISGYVVQDDIVMGTLTVRENLSFSAALRMTMHCTTEERNQKVNDIIDELGLNAVADSKVGTELVRGVSGGERKRTSIGMELITEPPVLFLDEPTTGLDAYMAGQVVKTLKALAKRGRTIIFSIHQPKYSIYKLFDTLTLIYRGQIIYHGLAKKEPIRYFGRLGYVCENHNNPPDFFMDVIHGECLRQHGNTSDVQIMDHHDTQERMHLVGQQLIQDWQTSEMAQHVLEEVSSIANRLEKYENGSKKSKDNAVDISFAASYIRQINKVCWRSILNLLRDPLASVIQTIVYLFFALSMGIVYFQMNDSLESGIQNRTGLFYFCTLQVIFVNLATIELFIKERVLFIHESSSGYYQVSVYFFSKILCDIIPTKVLPILFFMPICYWMAGLQKTFGAFMFFELLLCLTTLAAAAIALFISASVTVFGLANAIISIIYVFMMVSSISTCHVYN
;
A
#
# COMPACT_ATOMS: atom_id res chain seq x y z
N MET A 1 -16.51 2.48 -18.64
CA MET A 1 -16.26 1.87 -17.31
C MET A 1 -16.28 0.36 -17.48
N ASN A 2 -15.13 -0.28 -17.28
CA ASN A 2 -14.85 -1.67 -17.62
C ASN A 2 -14.71 -2.51 -16.35
N ALA A 3 -15.55 -3.54 -16.19
CA ALA A 3 -15.55 -4.40 -15.01
C ALA A 3 -14.88 -5.75 -15.32
N LEU A 4 -14.00 -6.20 -14.42
CA LEU A 4 -13.41 -7.54 -14.43
C LEU A 4 -14.07 -8.38 -13.33
N MET A 5 -14.58 -9.54 -13.71
CA MET A 5 -15.26 -10.47 -12.82
C MET A 5 -14.74 -11.90 -13.02
N GLY A 6 -14.89 -12.72 -11.99
CA GLY A 6 -14.51 -14.13 -12.02
C GLY A 6 -14.21 -14.66 -10.62
N PRO A 7 -14.07 -15.99 -10.47
CA PRO A 7 -13.80 -16.63 -9.17
C PRO A 7 -12.53 -16.12 -8.49
N THR A 8 -12.44 -16.35 -7.18
CA THR A 8 -11.21 -16.10 -6.42
C THR A 8 -10.06 -16.92 -7.01
N GLY A 9 -8.90 -16.30 -7.17
CA GLY A 9 -7.74 -16.95 -7.81
C GLY A 9 -7.80 -17.04 -9.34
N SER A 10 -8.80 -16.45 -10.01
CA SER A 10 -8.87 -16.46 -11.49
C SER A 10 -7.84 -15.56 -12.19
N GLY A 11 -7.10 -14.74 -11.44
CA GLY A 11 -6.06 -13.84 -11.97
C GLY A 11 -6.51 -12.40 -12.21
N LYS A 12 -7.64 -11.94 -11.63
CA LYS A 12 -8.16 -10.56 -11.75
C LYS A 12 -7.13 -9.49 -11.36
N SER A 13 -6.65 -9.54 -10.11
CA SER A 13 -5.65 -8.61 -9.59
C SER A 13 -4.33 -8.70 -10.35
N SER A 14 -3.92 -9.91 -10.72
CA SER A 14 -2.73 -10.13 -11.55
C SER A 14 -2.85 -9.46 -12.92
N LEU A 15 -4.00 -9.56 -13.59
CA LEU A 15 -4.24 -8.90 -14.88
C LEU A 15 -4.26 -7.38 -14.72
N LEU A 16 -4.90 -6.86 -13.67
CA LEU A 16 -4.87 -5.42 -13.37
C LEU A 16 -3.45 -4.91 -13.15
N ASP A 17 -2.61 -5.63 -12.40
CA ASP A 17 -1.22 -5.28 -12.18
C ASP A 17 -0.40 -5.25 -13.48
N VAL A 18 -0.66 -6.20 -14.39
CA VAL A 18 -0.02 -6.24 -15.71
C VAL A 18 -0.44 -5.04 -16.55
N LEU A 19 -1.74 -4.75 -16.63
CA LEU A 19 -2.26 -3.60 -17.38
C LEU A 19 -1.75 -2.26 -16.81
N ALA A 20 -1.55 -2.18 -15.49
CA ALA A 20 -1.01 -1.02 -14.81
C ALA A 20 0.53 -0.90 -14.90
N GLY A 21 1.22 -1.87 -15.53
CA GLY A 21 2.68 -1.87 -15.65
C GLY A 21 3.41 -2.11 -14.31
N ARG A 22 2.77 -2.78 -13.35
CA ARG A 22 3.28 -3.03 -11.99
C ARG A 22 3.97 -4.38 -11.82
N LYS A 23 3.84 -5.30 -12.78
CA LYS A 23 4.59 -6.58 -12.80
C LYS A 23 5.92 -6.44 -13.54
N ASP A 24 6.84 -7.33 -13.21
CA ASP A 24 8.15 -7.42 -13.86
C ASP A 24 7.97 -7.92 -15.32
N PRO A 25 8.44 -7.17 -16.33
CA PRO A 25 8.29 -7.53 -17.73
C PRO A 25 8.98 -8.84 -18.12
N ARG A 26 9.95 -9.34 -17.33
CA ARG A 26 10.67 -10.59 -17.63
C ARG A 26 9.78 -11.83 -17.66
N PHE A 27 8.66 -11.79 -16.94
CA PHE A 27 7.72 -12.91 -16.84
C PHE A 27 6.45 -12.69 -17.65
N LEU A 28 6.42 -11.65 -18.49
CA LEU A 28 5.24 -11.28 -19.28
C LEU A 28 5.45 -11.62 -20.75
N SER A 29 4.39 -12.17 -21.36
CA SER A 29 4.29 -12.40 -22.80
C SER A 29 3.13 -11.56 -23.37
N GLY A 30 3.30 -11.06 -24.60
CA GLY A 30 2.33 -10.19 -25.26
C GLY A 30 2.71 -8.70 -25.19
N LYS A 31 1.81 -7.84 -25.71
CA LYS A 31 1.99 -6.39 -25.76
C LYS A 31 0.75 -5.70 -25.19
N VAL A 32 0.95 -4.67 -24.36
CA VAL A 32 -0.10 -3.78 -23.88
C VAL A 32 0.05 -2.44 -24.57
N LEU A 33 -1.05 -1.96 -25.16
CA LEU A 33 -1.09 -0.74 -25.97
C LEU A 33 -2.06 0.27 -25.34
N ILE A 34 -1.69 1.55 -25.35
CA ILE A 34 -2.49 2.68 -24.85
C ILE A 34 -2.61 3.69 -25.99
N ASP A 35 -3.84 3.97 -26.44
CA ASP A 35 -4.10 4.78 -27.65
C ASP A 35 -3.29 4.28 -28.86
N GLY A 36 -3.17 2.96 -28.95
CA GLY A 36 -2.29 2.27 -29.88
C GLY A 36 -0.83 2.22 -29.43
N ARG A 37 -0.27 3.18 -28.70
CA ARG A 37 1.19 3.20 -28.45
C ARG A 37 1.62 2.19 -27.36
N PRO A 38 2.86 1.68 -27.38
CA PRO A 38 3.37 0.87 -26.28
C PRO A 38 3.35 1.68 -24.97
N GLN A 39 3.19 0.96 -23.86
CA GLN A 39 3.16 1.57 -22.54
C GLN A 39 4.45 2.37 -22.27
N PRO A 40 4.35 3.67 -21.91
CA PRO A 40 5.52 4.46 -21.64
C PRO A 40 6.19 3.98 -20.34
N LYS A 41 7.52 4.13 -20.23
CA LYS A 41 8.27 3.65 -19.05
C LYS A 41 7.78 4.29 -17.73
N ASN A 42 7.28 5.51 -17.79
CA ASN A 42 6.72 6.26 -16.66
C ASN A 42 5.20 6.07 -16.49
N PHE A 43 4.58 5.05 -17.09
CA PHE A 43 3.13 4.82 -17.01
C PHE A 43 2.60 4.71 -15.59
N LYS A 44 3.41 4.22 -14.63
CA LYS A 44 3.07 4.18 -13.21
C LYS A 44 2.76 5.54 -12.60
N CYS A 45 3.35 6.62 -13.15
CA CYS A 45 3.12 7.99 -12.70
C CYS A 45 1.95 8.66 -13.43
N ILE A 46 1.55 8.12 -14.60
CA ILE A 46 0.50 8.68 -15.45
C ILE A 46 -0.85 8.00 -15.18
N SER A 47 -0.83 6.71 -14.87
CA SER A 47 -2.03 5.95 -14.51
C SER A 47 -2.31 6.06 -13.01
N GLY A 48 -3.59 6.10 -12.65
CA GLY A 48 -4.02 5.96 -11.26
C GLY A 48 -4.26 4.48 -10.97
N TYR A 49 -3.84 4.01 -9.79
CA TYR A 49 -4.15 2.65 -9.36
C TYR A 49 -4.52 2.64 -7.88
N VAL A 50 -5.76 2.25 -7.63
CA VAL A 50 -6.33 2.08 -6.29
C VAL A 50 -6.22 0.61 -5.92
N VAL A 51 -5.44 0.32 -4.88
CA VAL A 51 -5.29 -1.03 -4.32
C VAL A 51 -6.56 -1.49 -3.59
N GLN A 52 -6.66 -2.79 -3.35
CA GLN A 52 -7.77 -3.41 -2.63
C GLN A 52 -7.89 -2.84 -1.20
N ASP A 53 -6.81 -2.92 -0.42
CA ASP A 53 -6.75 -2.34 0.92
C ASP A 53 -6.64 -0.81 0.86
N ASP A 54 -7.40 -0.12 1.68
CA ASP A 54 -7.36 1.35 1.72
C ASP A 54 -6.15 1.86 2.49
N ILE A 55 -5.05 2.00 1.76
CA ILE A 55 -3.79 2.54 2.26
C ILE A 55 -3.88 4.07 2.35
N VAL A 56 -4.49 4.56 3.43
CA VAL A 56 -4.63 6.00 3.73
C VAL A 56 -4.15 6.27 5.15
N MET A 57 -3.48 7.40 5.35
CA MET A 57 -2.96 7.75 6.68
C MET A 57 -4.08 8.19 7.62
N GLY A 58 -4.35 7.36 8.63
CA GLY A 58 -5.49 7.51 9.55
C GLY A 58 -5.44 8.71 10.50
N THR A 59 -4.24 9.19 10.83
CA THR A 59 -4.02 10.34 11.73
C THR A 59 -4.26 11.70 11.06
N LEU A 60 -4.28 11.71 9.72
CA LEU A 60 -4.58 12.87 8.89
C LEU A 60 -6.08 12.95 8.56
N THR A 61 -6.52 14.16 8.25
CA THR A 61 -7.86 14.41 7.69
C THR A 61 -7.94 14.02 6.22
N VAL A 62 -9.15 13.90 5.69
CA VAL A 62 -9.38 13.64 4.25
C VAL A 62 -8.67 14.70 3.40
N ARG A 63 -8.86 15.99 3.74
CA ARG A 63 -8.22 17.11 3.06
C ARG A 63 -6.70 17.05 3.15
N GLU A 64 -6.13 16.77 4.31
CA GLU A 64 -4.67 16.69 4.47
C GLU A 64 -4.05 15.55 3.65
N ASN A 65 -4.71 14.39 3.56
CA ASN A 65 -4.25 13.29 2.71
C ASN A 65 -4.25 13.70 1.23
N LEU A 66 -5.32 14.35 0.76
CA LEU A 66 -5.41 14.87 -0.61
C LEU A 66 -4.37 15.97 -0.86
N SER A 67 -4.22 16.94 0.04
CA SER A 67 -3.21 17.99 -0.06
C SER A 67 -1.78 17.45 -0.05
N PHE A 68 -1.52 16.36 0.68
CA PHE A 68 -0.23 15.68 0.67
C PHE A 68 0.07 15.05 -0.70
N SER A 69 -0.89 14.32 -1.26
CA SER A 69 -0.77 13.77 -2.62
C SER A 69 -0.58 14.89 -3.67
N ALA A 70 -1.36 15.96 -3.58
CA ALA A 70 -1.28 17.12 -4.46
C ALA A 70 0.08 17.83 -4.38
N ALA A 71 0.65 17.99 -3.19
CA ALA A 71 1.94 18.65 -3.02
C ALA A 71 3.12 17.89 -3.65
N LEU A 72 2.98 16.56 -3.78
CA LEU A 72 4.05 15.67 -4.22
C LEU A 72 3.93 15.22 -5.68
N ARG A 73 2.70 15.05 -6.16
CA ARG A 73 2.43 14.49 -7.49
C ARG A 73 2.00 15.52 -8.54
N MET A 74 1.52 16.70 -8.13
CA MET A 74 1.25 17.78 -9.08
C MET A 74 2.55 18.49 -9.50
N THR A 75 2.58 18.96 -10.74
CA THR A 75 3.76 19.60 -11.33
C THR A 75 4.22 20.84 -10.56
N MET A 76 5.51 21.19 -10.73
CA MET A 76 6.12 22.31 -10.04
C MET A 76 5.47 23.66 -10.33
N HIS A 77 4.97 23.85 -11.56
CA HIS A 77 4.47 25.14 -12.05
C HIS A 77 3.14 25.56 -11.43
N CYS A 78 2.41 24.64 -10.77
CA CYS A 78 1.17 25.01 -10.09
C CYS A 78 1.46 25.84 -8.82
N THR A 79 0.66 26.88 -8.59
CA THR A 79 0.71 27.63 -7.34
C THR A 79 0.15 26.81 -6.19
N THR A 80 0.43 27.19 -4.94
CA THR A 80 -0.19 26.52 -3.78
C THR A 80 -1.72 26.67 -3.81
N GLU A 81 -2.22 27.80 -4.29
CA GLU A 81 -3.65 28.07 -4.39
C GLU A 81 -4.33 27.18 -5.43
N GLU A 82 -3.73 27.01 -6.60
CA GLU A 82 -4.23 26.08 -7.62
C GLU A 82 -4.26 24.63 -7.11
N ARG A 83 -3.27 24.21 -6.32
CA ARG A 83 -3.28 22.87 -5.69
C ARG A 83 -4.42 22.74 -4.69
N ASN A 84 -4.66 23.76 -3.86
CA ASN A 84 -5.75 23.76 -2.90
C ASN A 84 -7.11 23.75 -3.58
N GLN A 85 -7.26 24.54 -4.65
CA GLN A 85 -8.47 24.53 -5.47
C GLN A 85 -8.68 23.14 -6.09
N LYS A 86 -7.64 22.50 -6.61
CA LYS A 86 -7.73 21.15 -7.14
C LYS A 86 -8.19 20.14 -6.09
N VAL A 87 -7.69 20.25 -4.87
CA VAL A 87 -8.11 19.41 -3.74
C VAL A 87 -9.59 19.64 -3.43
N ASN A 88 -10.05 20.89 -3.41
CA ASN A 88 -11.48 21.22 -3.22
C ASN A 88 -12.35 20.61 -4.31
N ASP A 89 -11.97 20.77 -5.59
CA ASP A 89 -12.71 20.24 -6.72
C ASP A 89 -12.87 18.71 -6.63
N ILE A 90 -11.83 18.01 -6.15
CA ILE A 90 -11.85 16.54 -5.96
C ILE A 90 -12.73 16.15 -4.77
N ILE A 91 -12.68 16.90 -3.67
CA ILE A 91 -13.57 16.68 -2.51
C ILE A 91 -15.03 16.83 -2.93
N ASP A 92 -15.34 17.85 -3.74
CA ASP A 92 -16.67 18.07 -4.32
C ASP A 92 -17.07 16.93 -5.27
N GLU A 93 -16.19 16.55 -6.21
CA GLU A 93 -16.43 15.49 -7.19
C GLU A 93 -16.71 14.13 -6.54
N LEU A 94 -16.08 13.85 -5.41
CA LEU A 94 -16.24 12.60 -4.66
C LEU A 94 -17.36 12.67 -3.61
N GLY A 95 -17.95 13.85 -3.39
CA GLY A 95 -18.97 14.06 -2.36
C GLY A 95 -18.44 13.83 -0.95
N LEU A 96 -17.26 14.37 -0.65
CA LEU A 96 -16.55 14.25 0.64
C LEU A 96 -16.64 15.53 1.49
N ASN A 97 -17.42 16.54 1.08
CA ASN A 97 -17.52 17.84 1.76
C ASN A 97 -17.82 17.75 3.25
N ALA A 98 -18.75 16.88 3.65
CA ALA A 98 -19.14 16.73 5.06
C ALA A 98 -18.01 16.16 5.94
N VAL A 99 -17.03 15.48 5.36
CA VAL A 99 -15.94 14.80 6.06
C VAL A 99 -14.56 15.30 5.67
N ALA A 100 -14.48 16.41 4.92
CA ALA A 100 -13.23 16.93 4.38
C ALA A 100 -12.19 17.20 5.47
N ASP A 101 -12.62 17.77 6.60
CA ASP A 101 -11.75 18.14 7.72
C ASP A 101 -11.82 17.13 8.88
N SER A 102 -12.47 15.97 8.65
CA SER A 102 -12.53 14.86 9.60
C SER A 102 -11.33 13.93 9.42
N LYS A 103 -10.80 13.41 10.53
CA LYS A 103 -9.72 12.40 10.52
C LYS A 103 -10.20 11.11 9.87
N VAL A 104 -9.35 10.49 9.03
CA VAL A 104 -9.68 9.22 8.37
C VAL A 104 -9.83 8.08 9.39
N GLY A 105 -9.12 8.17 10.51
CA GLY A 105 -9.18 7.23 11.63
C GLY A 105 -8.17 6.09 11.53
N THR A 106 -7.76 5.57 12.67
CA THR A 106 -6.87 4.41 12.80
C THR A 106 -7.68 3.21 13.30
N GLU A 107 -7.05 2.06 13.51
CA GLU A 107 -7.69 0.90 14.15
C GLU A 107 -8.16 1.22 15.58
N LEU A 108 -7.46 2.13 16.26
CA LEU A 108 -7.73 2.52 17.65
C LEU A 108 -8.65 3.75 17.74
N VAL A 109 -8.61 4.64 16.74
CA VAL A 109 -9.36 5.90 16.73
C VAL A 109 -10.38 5.88 15.61
N ARG A 110 -11.67 5.91 15.99
CA ARG A 110 -12.78 6.01 15.03
C ARG A 110 -12.61 7.24 14.14
N GLY A 111 -12.78 7.05 12.83
CA GLY A 111 -12.76 8.12 11.83
C GLY A 111 -13.95 8.04 10.88
N VAL A 112 -13.70 8.40 9.62
CA VAL A 112 -14.70 8.36 8.53
C VAL A 112 -15.20 6.94 8.24
N SER A 113 -16.35 6.83 7.57
CA SER A 113 -16.91 5.52 7.17
C SER A 113 -16.02 4.81 6.14
N GLY A 114 -16.17 3.49 6.01
CA GLY A 114 -15.41 2.70 5.02
C GLY A 114 -15.59 3.22 3.59
N GLY A 115 -16.81 3.60 3.20
CA GLY A 115 -17.08 4.16 1.87
C GLY A 115 -16.47 5.54 1.64
N GLU A 116 -16.35 6.37 2.68
CA GLU A 116 -15.64 7.66 2.62
C GLU A 116 -14.13 7.48 2.58
N ARG A 117 -13.59 6.51 3.34
CA ARG A 117 -12.19 6.11 3.29
C ARG A 117 -11.82 5.63 1.88
N LYS A 118 -12.66 4.77 1.27
CA LYS A 118 -12.45 4.29 -0.10
C LYS A 118 -12.45 5.42 -1.12
N ARG A 119 -13.41 6.33 -1.01
CA ARG A 119 -13.46 7.53 -1.87
C ARG A 119 -12.24 8.43 -1.66
N THR A 120 -11.74 8.56 -0.44
CA THR A 120 -10.50 9.31 -0.15
C THR A 120 -9.29 8.66 -0.84
N SER A 121 -9.17 7.34 -0.78
CA SER A 121 -8.13 6.57 -1.49
C SER A 121 -8.22 6.77 -3.02
N ILE A 122 -9.43 6.74 -3.58
CA ILE A 122 -9.66 7.07 -5.00
C ILE A 122 -9.23 8.51 -5.29
N GLY A 123 -9.61 9.47 -4.45
CA GLY A 123 -9.27 10.89 -4.61
C GLY A 123 -7.77 11.16 -4.61
N MET A 124 -7.02 10.44 -3.77
CA MET A 124 -5.56 10.52 -3.74
C MET A 124 -4.92 10.19 -5.09
N GLU A 125 -5.50 9.24 -5.84
CA GLU A 125 -5.07 8.86 -7.18
C GLU A 125 -5.63 9.75 -8.30
N LEU A 126 -6.75 10.44 -8.07
CA LEU A 126 -7.36 11.35 -9.05
C LEU A 126 -6.68 12.71 -9.16
N ILE A 127 -5.84 13.08 -8.19
CA ILE A 127 -5.13 14.36 -8.13
C ILE A 127 -4.25 14.60 -9.36
N THR A 128 -3.68 13.54 -9.93
CA THR A 128 -2.86 13.64 -11.15
C THR A 128 -3.69 13.66 -12.43
N GLU A 129 -5.01 13.69 -12.33
CA GLU A 129 -5.96 13.58 -13.45
C GLU A 129 -5.63 12.44 -14.43
N PRO A 130 -5.45 11.21 -13.94
CA PRO A 130 -5.01 10.13 -14.78
C PRO A 130 -6.05 9.82 -15.88
N PRO A 131 -5.63 9.66 -17.15
CA PRO A 131 -6.55 9.28 -18.23
C PRO A 131 -7.08 7.86 -18.05
N VAL A 132 -6.30 6.99 -17.40
CA VAL A 132 -6.66 5.61 -17.08
C VAL A 132 -6.56 5.38 -15.57
N LEU A 133 -7.65 4.89 -14.98
CA LEU A 133 -7.75 4.57 -13.55
C LEU A 133 -8.03 3.07 -13.38
N PHE A 134 -7.14 2.39 -12.66
CA PHE A 134 -7.27 1.00 -12.26
C PHE A 134 -7.76 0.91 -10.80
N LEU A 135 -8.71 0.04 -10.50
CA LEU A 135 -9.13 -0.22 -9.12
C LEU A 135 -9.23 -1.72 -8.85
N ASP A 136 -8.50 -2.20 -7.85
CA ASP A 136 -8.65 -3.58 -7.39
C ASP A 136 -9.73 -3.64 -6.31
N GLU A 137 -10.80 -4.39 -6.59
CA GLU A 137 -11.95 -4.65 -5.73
C GLU A 137 -12.45 -3.44 -4.92
N PRO A 138 -12.88 -2.34 -5.58
CA PRO A 138 -13.18 -1.08 -4.89
C PRO A 138 -14.43 -1.13 -4.00
N THR A 139 -15.17 -2.24 -4.01
CA THR A 139 -16.39 -2.44 -3.21
C THR A 139 -16.20 -3.44 -2.07
N THR A 140 -15.02 -4.04 -1.92
CA THR A 140 -14.76 -5.04 -0.87
C THR A 140 -14.78 -4.37 0.51
N GLY A 141 -15.38 -5.04 1.50
CA GLY A 141 -15.53 -4.52 2.86
C GLY A 141 -16.59 -3.43 3.04
N LEU A 142 -17.34 -3.09 1.98
CA LEU A 142 -18.42 -2.11 2.03
C LEU A 142 -19.78 -2.79 2.06
N ASP A 143 -20.74 -2.18 2.75
CA ASP A 143 -22.14 -2.55 2.57
C ASP A 143 -22.61 -2.22 1.14
N ALA A 144 -23.74 -2.81 0.75
CA ALA A 144 -24.27 -2.66 -0.59
C ALA A 144 -24.63 -1.22 -0.99
N TYR A 145 -25.02 -0.39 -0.02
CA TYR A 145 -25.39 0.99 -0.28
C TYR A 145 -24.14 1.83 -0.56
N MET A 146 -23.12 1.71 0.29
CA MET A 146 -21.83 2.39 0.16
C MET A 146 -21.08 1.94 -1.09
N ALA A 147 -21.06 0.64 -1.39
CA ALA A 147 -20.52 0.10 -2.64
C ALA A 147 -21.22 0.73 -3.86
N GLY A 148 -22.56 0.86 -3.81
CA GLY A 148 -23.34 1.53 -4.84
C GLY A 148 -22.94 3.00 -5.03
N GLN A 149 -22.64 3.73 -3.96
CA GLN A 149 -22.18 5.12 -4.06
C GLN A 149 -20.78 5.22 -4.67
N VAL A 150 -19.84 4.36 -4.27
CA VAL A 150 -18.50 4.32 -4.86
C VAL A 150 -18.59 4.09 -6.37
N VAL A 151 -19.37 3.09 -6.83
CA VAL A 151 -19.48 2.80 -8.27
C VAL A 151 -20.22 3.90 -9.03
N LYS A 152 -21.19 4.59 -8.43
CA LYS A 152 -21.81 5.79 -9.03
C LYS A 152 -20.79 6.90 -9.24
N THR A 153 -19.91 7.14 -8.27
CA THR A 153 -18.80 8.08 -8.40
C THR A 153 -17.87 7.66 -9.54
N LEU A 154 -17.46 6.39 -9.62
CA LEU A 154 -16.69 5.87 -10.75
C LEU A 154 -17.42 6.08 -12.09
N LYS A 155 -18.72 5.88 -12.13
CA LYS A 155 -19.51 6.11 -13.35
C LYS A 155 -19.50 7.59 -13.76
N ALA A 156 -19.58 8.52 -12.80
CA ALA A 156 -19.49 9.94 -13.06
C ALA A 156 -18.11 10.33 -13.63
N LEU A 157 -17.04 9.77 -13.06
CA LEU A 157 -15.66 9.95 -13.54
C LEU A 157 -15.49 9.41 -14.98
N ALA A 158 -16.04 8.24 -15.27
CA ALA A 158 -15.98 7.66 -16.61
C ALA A 158 -16.74 8.51 -17.65
N LYS A 159 -17.89 9.10 -17.27
CA LYS A 159 -18.64 10.01 -18.15
C LYS A 159 -17.87 11.29 -18.51
N ARG A 160 -16.89 11.68 -17.70
CA ARG A 160 -15.98 12.81 -17.97
C ARG A 160 -14.81 12.46 -18.90
N GLY A 161 -14.81 11.25 -19.49
CA GLY A 161 -13.82 10.83 -20.48
C GLY A 161 -12.65 10.02 -19.91
N ARG A 162 -12.71 9.59 -18.64
CA ARG A 162 -11.67 8.73 -18.03
C ARG A 162 -11.94 7.25 -18.33
N THR A 163 -10.89 6.52 -18.69
CA THR A 163 -10.95 5.06 -18.83
C THR A 163 -10.80 4.42 -17.46
N ILE A 164 -11.87 3.81 -16.96
CA ILE A 164 -11.86 3.14 -15.64
C ILE A 164 -11.92 1.64 -15.85
N ILE A 165 -10.98 0.92 -15.23
CA ILE A 165 -10.87 -0.54 -15.27
C ILE A 165 -10.82 -1.02 -13.82
N PHE A 166 -11.73 -1.89 -13.42
CA PHE A 166 -11.77 -2.35 -12.03
C PHE A 166 -12.21 -3.80 -11.91
N SER A 167 -11.68 -4.50 -10.92
CA SER A 167 -12.16 -5.82 -10.54
C SER A 167 -13.34 -5.69 -9.56
N ILE A 168 -14.30 -6.61 -9.62
CA ILE A 168 -15.40 -6.66 -8.65
C ILE A 168 -15.81 -8.10 -8.39
N HIS A 169 -16.15 -8.40 -7.14
CA HIS A 169 -16.66 -9.69 -6.72
C HIS A 169 -18.16 -9.58 -6.44
N GLN A 170 -18.98 -10.40 -7.12
CA GLN A 170 -20.44 -10.54 -6.90
C GLN A 170 -21.20 -9.22 -6.64
N PRO A 171 -21.28 -8.30 -7.64
CA PRO A 171 -22.00 -7.05 -7.47
C PRO A 171 -23.52 -7.24 -7.46
N LYS A 172 -24.22 -6.42 -6.66
CA LYS A 172 -25.68 -6.29 -6.77
C LYS A 172 -26.11 -5.81 -8.16
N TYR A 173 -27.32 -6.18 -8.57
CA TYR A 173 -27.90 -5.78 -9.85
C TYR A 173 -27.85 -4.26 -10.10
N SER A 174 -28.09 -3.45 -9.06
CA SER A 174 -28.03 -1.98 -9.16
C SER A 174 -26.65 -1.45 -9.55
N ILE A 175 -25.57 -2.14 -9.14
CA ILE A 175 -24.19 -1.82 -9.47
C ILE A 175 -23.87 -2.30 -10.88
N TYR A 176 -24.23 -3.54 -11.20
CA TYR A 176 -24.01 -4.16 -12.50
C TYR A 176 -24.59 -3.35 -13.67
N LYS A 177 -25.78 -2.73 -13.49
CA LYS A 177 -26.39 -1.84 -14.49
C LYS A 177 -25.50 -0.66 -14.91
N LEU A 178 -24.53 -0.28 -14.09
CA LEU A 178 -23.66 0.87 -14.35
C LEU A 178 -22.47 0.52 -15.26
N PHE A 179 -22.18 -0.77 -15.45
CA PHE A 179 -21.04 -1.25 -16.23
C PHE A 179 -21.27 -0.98 -17.72
N ASP A 180 -20.23 -0.53 -18.42
CA ASP A 180 -20.28 -0.39 -19.88
C ASP A 180 -19.84 -1.70 -20.52
N THR A 181 -18.71 -2.24 -20.06
CA THR A 181 -18.13 -3.51 -20.53
C THR A 181 -17.88 -4.44 -19.35
N LEU A 182 -17.95 -5.74 -19.63
CA LEU A 182 -17.71 -6.82 -18.69
C LEU A 182 -16.69 -7.78 -19.30
N THR A 183 -15.66 -8.10 -18.53
CA THR A 183 -14.71 -9.17 -18.81
C THR A 183 -14.84 -10.23 -17.73
N LEU A 184 -15.19 -11.45 -18.13
CA LEU A 184 -15.21 -12.61 -17.25
C LEU A 184 -13.94 -13.44 -17.45
N ILE A 185 -13.30 -13.82 -16.35
CA ILE A 185 -12.01 -14.53 -16.36
C ILE A 185 -12.10 -15.77 -15.47
N TYR A 186 -11.58 -16.87 -15.99
CA TYR A 186 -11.41 -18.14 -15.28
C TYR A 186 -9.99 -18.68 -15.50
N ARG A 187 -9.26 -18.97 -14.40
CA ARG A 187 -7.87 -19.48 -14.42
C ARG A 187 -6.95 -18.78 -15.44
N GLY A 188 -6.98 -17.44 -15.46
CA GLY A 188 -6.15 -16.61 -16.34
C GLY A 188 -6.63 -16.50 -17.79
N GLN A 189 -7.75 -17.12 -18.15
CA GLN A 189 -8.31 -17.09 -19.50
C GLN A 189 -9.66 -16.38 -19.53
N ILE A 190 -9.96 -15.71 -20.65
CA ILE A 190 -11.22 -14.99 -20.84
C ILE A 190 -12.31 -15.98 -21.23
N ILE A 191 -13.46 -15.91 -20.57
CA ILE A 191 -14.66 -16.66 -20.94
C ILE A 191 -15.72 -15.77 -21.61
N TYR A 192 -15.63 -14.46 -21.40
CA TYR A 192 -16.50 -13.47 -22.04
C TYR A 192 -15.84 -12.09 -21.97
N HIS A 193 -15.88 -11.35 -23.07
CA HIS A 193 -15.52 -9.93 -23.09
C HIS A 193 -16.48 -9.16 -24.00
N GLY A 194 -17.17 -8.16 -23.47
CA GLY A 194 -18.11 -7.38 -24.27
C GLY A 194 -18.94 -6.40 -23.45
N LEU A 195 -20.08 -5.99 -24.00
CA LEU A 195 -20.99 -5.06 -23.33
C LEU A 195 -21.67 -5.71 -22.12
N ALA A 196 -21.61 -5.09 -20.95
CA ALA A 196 -22.04 -5.74 -19.71
C ALA A 196 -23.55 -6.02 -19.64
N LYS A 197 -24.41 -5.29 -20.34
CA LYS A 197 -25.87 -5.23 -20.09
C LYS A 197 -26.63 -6.54 -20.34
N LYS A 198 -27.26 -6.69 -21.52
CA LYS A 198 -28.05 -7.89 -21.87
C LYS A 198 -27.24 -8.89 -22.71
N GLU A 199 -26.12 -8.45 -23.28
CA GLU A 199 -25.28 -9.27 -24.15
C GLU A 199 -24.67 -10.50 -23.48
N PRO A 200 -24.13 -10.46 -22.25
CA PRO A 200 -23.62 -11.68 -21.61
C PRO A 200 -24.74 -12.70 -21.38
N ILE A 201 -25.94 -12.25 -20.97
CA ILE A 201 -27.11 -13.13 -20.81
C ILE A 201 -27.47 -13.80 -22.14
N ARG A 202 -27.44 -13.06 -23.24
CA ARG A 202 -27.67 -13.61 -24.59
C ARG A 202 -26.59 -14.60 -25.00
N TYR A 203 -25.33 -14.30 -24.70
CA TYR A 203 -24.20 -15.19 -24.98
C TYR A 203 -24.35 -16.53 -24.26
N PHE A 204 -24.53 -16.50 -22.94
CA PHE A 204 -24.75 -17.71 -22.15
C PHE A 204 -26.05 -18.44 -22.55
N GLY A 205 -27.08 -17.70 -22.97
CA GLY A 205 -28.30 -18.26 -23.54
C GLY A 205 -28.07 -19.07 -24.83
N ARG A 206 -27.19 -18.60 -25.74
CA ARG A 206 -26.80 -19.35 -26.94
C ARG A 206 -26.02 -20.63 -26.62
N LEU A 207 -25.29 -20.64 -25.51
CA LEU A 207 -24.59 -21.82 -25.00
C LEU A 207 -25.50 -22.80 -24.24
N GLY A 208 -26.80 -22.47 -24.09
CA GLY A 208 -27.80 -23.31 -23.42
C GLY A 208 -27.97 -23.03 -21.93
N TYR A 209 -27.41 -21.94 -21.39
CA TYR A 209 -27.64 -21.54 -20.00
C TYR A 209 -28.77 -20.51 -19.90
N VAL A 210 -29.81 -20.81 -19.13
CA VAL A 210 -30.97 -19.94 -18.96
C VAL A 210 -30.87 -19.18 -17.63
N CYS A 211 -30.81 -17.85 -17.70
CA CYS A 211 -30.94 -17.00 -16.53
C CYS A 211 -32.42 -16.77 -16.21
N GLU A 212 -32.85 -17.11 -15.00
CA GLU A 212 -34.20 -16.81 -14.52
C GLU A 212 -34.43 -15.30 -14.40
N ASN A 213 -35.65 -14.83 -14.65
CA ASN A 213 -35.99 -13.39 -14.70
C ASN A 213 -35.73 -12.64 -13.38
N HIS A 214 -35.74 -13.34 -12.24
CA HIS A 214 -35.56 -12.74 -10.92
C HIS A 214 -34.14 -12.92 -10.37
N ASN A 215 -33.28 -13.68 -11.07
CA ASN A 215 -31.91 -13.89 -10.63
C ASN A 215 -31.03 -12.69 -11.01
N ASN A 216 -30.03 -12.41 -10.18
CA ASN A 216 -29.07 -11.36 -10.44
C ASN A 216 -28.07 -11.86 -11.51
N PRO A 217 -27.94 -11.21 -12.69
CA PRO A 217 -27.08 -11.72 -13.76
C PRO A 217 -25.61 -11.95 -13.36
N PRO A 218 -24.95 -11.06 -12.60
CA PRO A 218 -23.64 -11.32 -12.01
C PRO A 218 -23.53 -12.62 -11.23
N ASP A 219 -24.55 -12.97 -10.42
CA ASP A 219 -24.56 -14.19 -9.62
C ASP A 219 -24.74 -15.39 -10.55
N PHE A 220 -25.69 -15.31 -11.50
CA PHE A 220 -25.86 -16.31 -12.56
C PHE A 220 -24.56 -16.60 -13.33
N PHE A 221 -23.77 -15.58 -13.71
CA PHE A 221 -22.51 -15.83 -14.40
C PHE A 221 -21.52 -16.61 -13.52
N MET A 222 -21.50 -16.33 -12.21
CA MET A 222 -20.63 -17.05 -11.28
C MET A 222 -21.12 -18.48 -11.06
N ASP A 223 -22.44 -18.70 -10.94
CA ASP A 223 -23.05 -20.02 -10.78
C ASP A 223 -22.81 -20.91 -12.02
N VAL A 224 -22.85 -20.31 -13.21
CA VAL A 224 -22.45 -20.98 -14.47
C VAL A 224 -20.98 -21.39 -14.42
N ILE A 225 -20.07 -20.51 -13.99
CA ILE A 225 -18.64 -20.82 -13.89
C ILE A 225 -18.38 -21.91 -12.84
N HIS A 226 -19.11 -21.89 -11.72
CA HIS A 226 -19.03 -22.92 -10.67
C HIS A 226 -19.64 -24.26 -11.08
N GLY A 227 -20.38 -24.32 -12.20
CA GLY A 227 -21.03 -25.54 -12.69
C GLY A 227 -22.31 -25.90 -11.94
N GLU A 228 -22.93 -24.91 -11.27
CA GLU A 228 -24.21 -25.05 -10.57
C GLU A 228 -25.38 -24.97 -11.54
N CYS A 229 -25.25 -24.17 -12.62
CA CYS A 229 -26.24 -24.13 -13.69
C CYS A 229 -26.01 -25.24 -14.73
N LEU A 230 -27.06 -25.98 -15.08
CA LEU A 230 -27.03 -27.01 -16.11
C LEU A 230 -27.26 -26.41 -17.50
N ARG A 231 -26.50 -26.85 -18.51
CA ARG A 231 -26.78 -26.55 -19.91
C ARG A 231 -28.05 -27.28 -20.34
N GLN A 232 -29.02 -26.56 -20.86
CA GLN A 232 -30.22 -27.13 -21.47
C GLN A 232 -29.94 -27.33 -22.97
N HIS A 233 -29.50 -28.52 -23.36
CA HIS A 233 -29.52 -28.97 -24.75
C HIS A 233 -30.76 -29.85 -24.97
N GLY A 234 -31.41 -29.72 -26.14
CA GLY A 234 -32.64 -30.46 -26.47
C GLY A 234 -32.50 -31.97 -26.22
N ASN A 235 -33.44 -32.51 -25.44
CA ASN A 235 -33.70 -33.92 -25.10
C ASN A 235 -32.57 -34.79 -24.53
N THR A 236 -31.35 -34.30 -24.37
CA THR A 236 -30.32 -34.99 -23.59
C THR A 236 -29.81 -34.02 -22.54
N SER A 237 -30.41 -34.05 -21.36
CA SER A 237 -29.77 -33.49 -20.18
C SER A 237 -28.40 -34.15 -20.06
N ASP A 238 -27.32 -33.38 -20.04
CA ASP A 238 -25.96 -33.84 -19.75
C ASP A 238 -25.91 -34.32 -18.27
N VAL A 239 -26.56 -35.45 -18.00
CA VAL A 239 -26.56 -36.17 -16.73
C VAL A 239 -25.17 -36.74 -16.44
N GLN A 240 -24.27 -36.75 -17.43
CA GLN A 240 -22.88 -37.24 -17.28
C GLN A 240 -21.99 -36.36 -16.39
N ILE A 241 -22.40 -35.12 -16.05
CA ILE A 241 -21.66 -34.27 -15.10
C ILE A 241 -22.08 -34.54 -13.64
N MET A 242 -23.18 -35.28 -13.41
CA MET A 242 -23.74 -35.50 -12.06
C MET A 242 -23.02 -36.56 -11.22
N ASP A 243 -22.17 -37.41 -11.81
CA ASP A 243 -21.45 -38.49 -11.08
C ASP A 243 -20.14 -38.03 -10.42
N HIS A 244 -19.69 -36.79 -10.63
CA HIS A 244 -18.52 -36.24 -9.93
C HIS A 244 -18.93 -35.64 -8.58
N HIS A 245 -18.60 -36.36 -7.50
CA HIS A 245 -18.83 -35.93 -6.11
C HIS A 245 -18.03 -34.68 -5.69
N ASP A 246 -17.04 -34.24 -6.48
CA ASP A 246 -16.21 -33.07 -6.17
C ASP A 246 -16.64 -31.81 -6.95
N THR A 247 -17.09 -30.79 -6.24
CA THR A 247 -17.48 -29.46 -6.77
C THR A 247 -16.33 -28.81 -7.54
N GLN A 248 -15.06 -29.07 -7.19
CA GLN A 248 -13.92 -28.46 -7.87
C GLN A 248 -13.66 -29.03 -9.27
N GLU A 249 -13.86 -30.34 -9.47
CA GLU A 249 -13.71 -30.97 -10.79
C GLU A 249 -14.77 -30.46 -11.76
N ARG A 250 -16.02 -30.33 -11.29
CA ARG A 250 -17.13 -29.79 -12.09
C ARG A 250 -16.86 -28.36 -12.55
N MET A 251 -16.45 -27.48 -11.62
CA MET A 251 -16.04 -26.11 -11.96
C MET A 251 -14.91 -26.11 -13.00
N HIS A 252 -13.98 -27.05 -12.94
CA HIS A 252 -12.87 -27.13 -13.88
C HIS A 252 -13.31 -27.51 -15.30
N LEU A 253 -14.13 -28.56 -15.42
CA LEU A 253 -14.66 -29.03 -16.70
C LEU A 253 -15.50 -27.96 -17.39
N VAL A 254 -16.44 -27.35 -16.66
CA VAL A 254 -17.30 -26.28 -17.19
C VAL A 254 -16.47 -25.07 -17.57
N GLY A 255 -15.50 -24.66 -16.75
CA GLY A 255 -14.61 -23.56 -17.06
C GLY A 255 -13.79 -23.78 -18.34
N GLN A 256 -13.28 -24.99 -18.58
CA GLN A 256 -12.57 -25.33 -19.82
C GLN A 256 -13.48 -25.30 -21.06
N GLN A 257 -14.71 -25.79 -20.95
CA GLN A 257 -15.69 -25.71 -22.04
C GLN A 257 -16.01 -24.27 -22.39
N LEU A 258 -16.27 -23.41 -21.40
CA LEU A 258 -16.57 -21.99 -21.61
C LEU A 258 -15.41 -21.24 -22.28
N ILE A 259 -14.17 -21.58 -21.95
CA ILE A 259 -12.98 -21.04 -22.63
C ILE A 259 -12.99 -21.39 -24.12
N GLN A 260 -13.24 -22.65 -24.45
CA GLN A 260 -13.28 -23.11 -25.85
C GLN A 260 -14.44 -22.47 -26.62
N ASP A 261 -15.60 -22.37 -25.98
CA ASP A 261 -16.79 -21.72 -26.52
C ASP A 261 -16.54 -20.23 -26.78
N TRP A 262 -15.78 -19.55 -25.92
CA TRP A 262 -15.38 -18.16 -26.14
C TRP A 262 -14.43 -18.03 -27.32
N GLN A 263 -13.35 -18.83 -27.37
CA GLN A 263 -12.33 -18.78 -28.43
C GLN A 263 -12.91 -19.03 -29.83
N THR A 264 -13.95 -19.87 -29.91
CA THR A 264 -14.64 -20.18 -31.17
C THR A 264 -15.76 -19.21 -31.52
N SER A 265 -16.15 -18.32 -30.61
CA SER A 265 -17.26 -17.40 -30.82
C SER A 265 -16.94 -16.26 -31.80
N GLU A 266 -17.95 -15.83 -32.56
CA GLU A 266 -17.88 -14.65 -33.44
C GLU A 266 -17.48 -13.38 -32.67
N MET A 267 -17.92 -13.24 -31.41
CA MET A 267 -17.58 -12.08 -30.59
C MET A 267 -16.09 -12.01 -30.27
N ALA A 268 -15.46 -13.15 -29.95
CA ALA A 268 -14.03 -13.19 -29.70
C ALA A 268 -13.22 -12.86 -30.95
N GLN A 269 -13.66 -13.35 -32.12
CA GLN A 269 -13.05 -13.02 -33.41
C GLN A 269 -13.12 -11.52 -33.70
N HIS A 270 -14.29 -10.91 -33.52
CA HIS A 270 -14.47 -9.46 -33.72
C HIS A 270 -13.56 -8.63 -32.80
N VAL A 271 -13.42 -9.01 -31.52
CA VAL A 271 -12.52 -8.34 -30.58
C VAL A 271 -11.05 -8.49 -31.02
N LEU A 272 -10.65 -9.67 -31.46
CA LEU A 272 -9.30 -9.92 -31.97
C LEU A 272 -9.01 -9.12 -33.26
N GLU A 273 -9.98 -9.00 -34.16
CA GLU A 273 -9.90 -8.16 -35.35
C GLU A 273 -9.73 -6.68 -34.99
N GLU A 274 -10.50 -6.17 -34.03
CA GLU A 274 -10.39 -4.80 -33.55
C GLU A 274 -9.01 -4.53 -32.93
N VAL A 275 -8.53 -5.41 -32.04
CA VAL A 275 -7.21 -5.32 -31.41
C VAL A 275 -6.08 -5.39 -32.44
N SER A 276 -6.17 -6.32 -33.39
CA SER A 276 -5.16 -6.44 -34.46
C SER A 276 -5.17 -5.23 -35.40
N SER A 277 -6.32 -4.62 -35.67
CA SER A 277 -6.40 -3.38 -36.45
C SER A 277 -5.69 -2.21 -35.77
N ILE A 278 -5.81 -2.11 -34.44
CA ILE A 278 -5.12 -1.10 -33.63
C ILE A 278 -3.61 -1.36 -33.59
N ALA A 279 -3.21 -2.63 -33.41
CA ALA A 279 -1.80 -3.02 -33.41
C ALA A 279 -1.13 -2.74 -34.78
N ASN A 280 -1.79 -3.08 -35.89
CA ASN A 280 -1.27 -2.88 -37.24
C ASN A 280 -1.13 -1.40 -37.64
N ARG A 281 -1.96 -0.51 -37.07
CA ARG A 281 -1.82 0.95 -37.27
C ARG A 281 -0.48 1.48 -36.77
N LEU A 282 0.14 0.83 -35.79
CA LEU A 282 1.42 1.24 -35.22
C LEU A 282 2.60 0.82 -36.07
N GLU A 283 2.61 -0.43 -36.55
CA GLU A 283 3.73 -0.94 -37.35
C GLU A 283 3.92 -0.09 -38.61
N LYS A 284 2.83 0.43 -39.18
CA LYS A 284 2.88 1.41 -40.28
C LYS A 284 3.45 2.77 -39.87
N TYR A 285 3.21 3.22 -38.63
CA TYR A 285 3.69 4.51 -38.11
C TYR A 285 5.17 4.44 -37.69
N GLU A 286 5.60 3.34 -37.06
CA GLU A 286 6.99 3.09 -36.68
C GLU A 286 7.91 2.85 -37.89
N ASN A 287 7.41 2.21 -38.96
CA ASN A 287 8.17 2.05 -40.20
C ASN A 287 8.31 3.34 -41.02
N GLY A 288 7.45 4.35 -40.79
CA GLY A 288 7.50 5.65 -41.49
C GLY A 288 8.24 6.76 -40.75
N SER A 289 8.40 6.66 -39.43
CA SER A 289 9.05 7.68 -38.61
C SER A 289 10.45 7.23 -38.20
N LYS A 290 11.49 7.96 -38.66
CA LYS A 290 12.87 7.80 -38.17
C LYS A 290 12.84 7.80 -36.65
N LYS A 291 13.37 6.73 -36.02
CA LYS A 291 13.61 6.60 -34.57
C LYS A 291 14.02 7.94 -33.95
N SER A 292 13.05 8.71 -33.44
CA SER A 292 13.36 9.77 -32.50
C SER A 292 13.93 9.05 -31.30
N LYS A 293 15.18 9.37 -30.96
CA LYS A 293 15.80 8.92 -29.72
C LYS A 293 14.80 9.19 -28.61
N ASP A 294 14.20 8.12 -28.07
CA ASP A 294 13.55 8.15 -26.79
C ASP A 294 14.64 8.55 -25.80
N ASN A 295 14.75 9.86 -25.57
CA ASN A 295 15.37 10.37 -24.38
C ASN A 295 14.71 9.59 -23.26
N ALA A 296 15.49 8.78 -22.56
CA ALA A 296 15.05 8.11 -21.36
C ALA A 296 14.55 9.22 -20.44
N VAL A 297 13.23 9.43 -20.44
CA VAL A 297 12.59 10.26 -19.44
C VAL A 297 12.71 9.42 -18.18
N ASP A 298 13.80 9.68 -17.45
CA ASP A 298 13.99 9.22 -16.10
C ASP A 298 12.70 9.46 -15.33
N ILE A 299 12.44 8.61 -14.35
CA ILE A 299 11.33 8.72 -13.40
C ILE A 299 11.47 10.06 -12.68
N SER A 300 10.98 11.12 -13.31
CA SER A 300 11.06 12.48 -12.80
C SER A 300 9.87 12.64 -11.87
N PHE A 301 10.18 12.59 -10.58
CA PHE A 301 9.22 12.96 -9.55
C PHE A 301 8.73 14.39 -9.82
N ALA A 302 7.42 14.61 -9.74
CA ALA A 302 6.82 15.91 -10.06
C ALA A 302 7.30 17.03 -9.12
N ALA A 303 7.58 16.70 -7.85
CA ALA A 303 8.10 17.61 -6.85
C ALA A 303 9.64 17.55 -6.69
N SER A 304 10.27 18.68 -6.35
CA SER A 304 11.70 18.71 -5.98
C SER A 304 11.98 17.88 -4.75
N TYR A 305 13.21 17.39 -4.65
CA TYR A 305 13.73 16.68 -3.49
C TYR A 305 13.46 17.42 -2.16
N ILE A 306 13.71 18.74 -2.11
CA ILE A 306 13.48 19.56 -0.91
C ILE A 306 11.99 19.65 -0.57
N ARG A 307 11.12 19.79 -1.58
CA ARG A 307 9.66 19.80 -1.37
C ARG A 307 9.18 18.45 -0.85
N GLN A 308 9.73 17.35 -1.38
CA GLN A 308 9.44 16.01 -0.90
C GLN A 308 9.81 15.88 0.58
N ILE A 309 11.05 16.24 0.97
CA ILE A 309 11.47 16.24 2.38
C ILE A 309 10.54 17.07 3.24
N ASN A 310 10.28 18.33 2.88
CA ASN A 310 9.47 19.22 3.71
C ASN A 310 8.05 18.67 3.95
N LYS A 311 7.42 18.06 2.94
CA LYS A 311 6.07 17.52 3.05
C LYS A 311 6.02 16.19 3.80
N VAL A 312 7.00 15.31 3.60
CA VAL A 312 7.09 14.05 4.35
C VAL A 312 7.43 14.34 5.81
N CYS A 313 8.37 15.25 6.10
CA CYS A 313 8.69 15.70 7.46
C CYS A 313 7.49 16.33 8.17
N TRP A 314 6.79 17.25 7.50
CA TRP A 314 5.55 17.84 8.01
C TRP A 314 4.54 16.76 8.44
N ARG A 315 4.30 15.77 7.56
CA ARG A 315 3.38 14.67 7.83
C ARG A 315 3.85 13.81 9.00
N SER A 316 5.14 13.47 9.06
CA SER A 316 5.73 12.67 10.15
C SER A 316 5.60 13.37 11.51
N ILE A 317 5.87 14.68 11.58
CA ILE A 317 5.70 15.46 12.81
C ILE A 317 4.23 15.51 13.21
N LEU A 318 3.33 15.77 12.25
CA LEU A 318 1.90 15.84 12.52
C LEU A 318 1.35 14.49 13.03
N ASN A 319 1.86 13.38 12.50
CA ASN A 319 1.55 12.04 12.97
C ASN A 319 1.99 11.85 14.42
N LEU A 320 3.24 12.18 14.73
CA LEU A 320 3.80 12.06 16.08
C LEU A 320 3.00 12.87 17.11
N LEU A 321 2.56 14.09 16.74
CA LEU A 321 1.76 14.94 17.63
C LEU A 321 0.33 14.43 17.82
N ARG A 322 -0.27 13.79 16.80
CA ARG A 322 -1.66 13.33 16.83
C ARG A 322 -1.83 11.91 17.35
N ASP A 323 -0.78 11.10 17.33
CA ASP A 323 -0.72 9.77 17.93
C ASP A 323 0.49 9.68 18.89
N PRO A 324 0.43 10.36 20.05
CA PRO A 324 1.57 10.49 20.95
C PRO A 324 1.79 9.24 21.80
N LEU A 325 0.90 8.23 21.75
CA LEU A 325 0.90 7.10 22.68
C LEU A 325 2.25 6.38 22.71
N ALA A 326 2.80 6.07 21.54
CA ALA A 326 4.10 5.40 21.43
C ALA A 326 5.24 6.26 22.00
N SER A 327 5.23 7.58 21.75
CA SER A 327 6.26 8.50 22.23
C SER A 327 6.20 8.75 23.74
N VAL A 328 4.98 8.89 24.29
CA VAL A 328 4.73 9.08 25.71
C VAL A 328 5.17 7.86 26.51
N ILE A 329 4.81 6.64 26.07
CA ILE A 329 5.22 5.40 26.74
C ILE A 329 6.75 5.30 26.79
N GLN A 330 7.43 5.58 25.68
CA GLN A 330 8.90 5.52 25.63
C GLN A 330 9.54 6.56 26.56
N THR A 331 8.99 7.77 26.60
CA THR A 331 9.44 8.84 27.49
C THR A 331 9.32 8.43 28.96
N ILE A 332 8.19 7.84 29.36
CA ILE A 332 7.97 7.34 30.72
C ILE A 332 8.96 6.23 31.08
N VAL A 333 9.23 5.31 30.15
CA VAL A 333 10.20 4.22 30.34
C VAL A 333 11.61 4.77 30.59
N TYR A 334 12.05 5.78 29.85
CA TYR A 334 13.34 6.43 30.07
C TYR A 334 13.43 7.15 31.42
N LEU A 335 12.39 7.90 31.80
CA LEU A 335 12.34 8.57 33.10
C LEU A 335 12.39 7.56 34.25
N PHE A 336 11.60 6.49 34.18
CA PHE A 336 11.59 5.44 35.20
C PHE A 336 12.96 4.77 35.31
N PHE A 337 13.60 4.45 34.18
CA PHE A 337 14.92 3.85 34.15
C PHE A 337 16.00 4.78 34.73
N ALA A 338 15.99 6.07 34.35
CA ALA A 338 16.97 7.03 34.84
C ALA A 338 16.86 7.24 36.36
N LEU A 339 15.64 7.27 36.90
CA LEU A 339 15.42 7.36 38.34
C LEU A 339 15.83 6.08 39.07
N SER A 340 15.45 4.90 38.56
CA SER A 340 15.77 3.63 39.22
C SER A 340 17.28 3.39 39.27
N MET A 341 17.99 3.60 38.15
CA MET A 341 19.45 3.48 38.12
C MET A 341 20.13 4.58 38.94
N GLY A 342 19.62 5.81 38.92
CA GLY A 342 20.11 6.89 39.77
C GLY A 342 20.00 6.58 41.27
N ILE A 343 18.95 5.87 41.70
CA ILE A 343 18.76 5.44 43.10
C ILE A 343 19.68 4.26 43.44
N VAL A 344 19.74 3.24 42.59
CA VAL A 344 20.55 2.03 42.82
C VAL A 344 22.04 2.38 42.92
N TYR A 345 22.50 3.29 42.06
CA TYR A 345 23.89 3.74 42.02
C TYR A 345 24.10 5.11 42.68
N PHE A 346 23.26 5.48 43.64
CA PHE A 346 23.32 6.81 44.26
C PHE A 346 24.68 7.08 44.90
N GLN A 347 25.35 8.15 44.46
CA GLN A 347 26.65 8.62 44.96
C GLN A 347 27.67 7.48 45.18
N MET A 348 28.07 6.81 44.10
CA MET A 348 29.00 5.66 44.18
C MET A 348 30.33 6.03 44.85
N ASN A 349 30.83 5.12 45.69
CA ASN A 349 32.11 5.26 46.38
C ASN A 349 33.31 5.18 45.41
N ASP A 350 34.43 5.78 45.82
CA ASP A 350 35.71 5.78 45.08
C ASP A 350 36.62 4.58 45.42
N SER A 351 36.08 3.53 46.03
CA SER A 351 36.80 2.29 46.31
C SER A 351 37.25 1.59 45.02
N LEU A 352 38.46 1.01 45.03
CA LEU A 352 39.06 0.40 43.84
C LEU A 352 38.22 -0.77 43.28
N GLU A 353 37.79 -1.71 44.12
CA GLU A 353 37.04 -2.87 43.64
C GLU A 353 35.55 -2.56 43.42
N SER A 354 34.84 -2.15 44.47
CA SER A 354 33.38 -1.92 44.39
C SER A 354 33.02 -0.68 43.59
N GLY A 355 33.83 0.37 43.60
CA GLY A 355 33.59 1.58 42.83
C GLY A 355 33.79 1.40 41.32
N ILE A 356 34.78 0.60 40.89
CA ILE A 356 34.96 0.27 39.47
C ILE A 356 33.82 -0.64 39.00
N GLN A 357 33.51 -1.70 39.75
CA GLN A 357 32.44 -2.64 39.40
C GLN A 357 31.08 -1.94 39.26
N ASN A 358 30.73 -1.04 40.20
CA ASN A 358 29.48 -0.29 40.16
C ASN A 358 29.40 0.64 38.94
N ARG A 359 30.48 1.35 38.60
CA ARG A 359 30.54 2.24 37.42
C ARG A 359 30.41 1.45 36.12
N THR A 360 31.12 0.33 36.00
CA THR A 360 31.01 -0.56 34.83
C THR A 360 29.59 -1.10 34.69
N GLY A 361 28.96 -1.52 35.80
CA GLY A 361 27.57 -1.94 35.83
C GLY A 361 26.60 -0.85 35.36
N LEU A 362 26.75 0.38 35.85
CA LEU A 362 25.93 1.52 35.44
C LEU A 362 26.03 1.77 33.93
N PHE A 363 27.24 1.89 33.38
CA PHE A 363 27.42 2.12 31.94
C PHE A 363 26.87 0.98 31.08
N TYR A 364 27.05 -0.26 31.53
CA TYR A 364 26.49 -1.43 30.88
C TYR A 364 24.96 -1.36 30.83
N PHE A 365 24.30 -1.11 31.97
CA PHE A 365 22.84 -1.03 32.01
C PHE A 365 22.28 0.17 31.23
N CYS A 366 22.91 1.34 31.29
CA CYS A 366 22.50 2.50 30.48
C CYS A 366 22.57 2.19 28.98
N THR A 367 23.67 1.57 28.53
CA THR A 367 23.86 1.16 27.13
C THR A 367 22.82 0.11 26.72
N LEU A 368 22.59 -0.89 27.59
CA LEU A 368 21.62 -1.95 27.37
C LEU A 368 20.20 -1.38 27.22
N GLN A 369 19.80 -0.48 28.11
CA GLN A 369 18.49 0.16 28.03
C GLN A 369 18.30 0.88 26.70
N VAL A 370 19.30 1.65 26.27
CA VAL A 370 19.23 2.40 25.01
C VAL A 370 19.10 1.47 23.80
N ILE A 371 19.76 0.30 23.82
CA ILE A 371 19.65 -0.69 22.74
C ILE A 371 18.24 -1.34 22.73
N PHE A 372 17.76 -1.85 23.87
CA PHE A 372 16.51 -2.62 23.93
C PHE A 372 15.25 -1.78 23.67
N VAL A 373 15.26 -0.47 23.97
CA VAL A 373 14.12 0.42 23.62
C VAL A 373 13.91 0.54 22.11
N ASN A 374 14.90 0.20 21.28
CA ASN A 374 14.77 0.21 19.83
C ASN A 374 14.05 -1.02 19.25
N LEU A 375 13.75 -2.05 20.05
CA LEU A 375 12.93 -3.19 19.61
C LEU A 375 11.55 -2.75 19.12
N ALA A 376 10.94 -1.75 19.76
CA ALA A 376 9.64 -1.19 19.36
C ALA A 376 9.65 -0.55 17.96
N THR A 377 10.82 -0.12 17.46
CA THR A 377 10.98 0.48 16.13
C THR A 377 10.63 -0.50 15.01
N ILE A 378 10.81 -1.82 15.23
CA ILE A 378 10.48 -2.85 14.26
C ILE A 378 8.97 -2.87 14.00
N GLU A 379 8.16 -2.95 15.05
CA GLU A 379 6.71 -3.04 14.91
C GLU A 379 6.15 -1.81 14.18
N LEU A 380 6.63 -0.62 14.57
CA LEU A 380 6.24 0.64 13.95
C LEU A 380 6.59 0.68 12.47
N PHE A 381 7.82 0.29 12.08
CA PHE A 381 8.21 0.30 10.67
C PHE A 381 7.48 -0.76 9.85
N ILE A 382 7.23 -1.97 10.39
CA ILE A 382 6.45 -3.00 9.67
C ILE A 382 5.04 -2.49 9.34
N LYS A 383 4.37 -1.83 10.28
CA LYS A 383 3.04 -1.24 10.08
C LYS A 383 3.06 -0.14 9.02
N GLU A 384 4.03 0.77 9.08
CA GLU A 384 4.15 1.88 8.12
C GLU A 384 4.69 1.46 6.75
N ARG A 385 5.39 0.33 6.65
CA ARG A 385 6.03 -0.12 5.40
C ARG A 385 5.04 -0.27 4.26
N VAL A 386 3.82 -0.71 4.54
CA VAL A 386 2.77 -0.88 3.53
C VAL A 386 2.42 0.46 2.88
N LEU A 387 2.25 1.51 3.69
CA LEU A 387 2.04 2.89 3.22
C LEU A 387 3.25 3.38 2.41
N PHE A 388 4.47 3.18 2.94
CA PHE A 388 5.70 3.59 2.27
C PHE A 388 5.89 2.95 0.88
N ILE A 389 5.70 1.62 0.75
CA ILE A 389 5.85 0.91 -0.52
C ILE A 389 4.79 1.40 -1.52
N HIS A 390 3.56 1.60 -1.07
CA HIS A 390 2.48 2.11 -1.90
C HIS A 390 2.79 3.51 -2.45
N GLU A 391 3.21 4.43 -1.59
CA GLU A 391 3.51 5.82 -1.97
C GLU A 391 4.76 5.92 -2.86
N SER A 392 5.81 5.16 -2.55
CA SER A 392 7.02 5.13 -3.36
C SER A 392 6.77 4.54 -4.75
N SER A 393 6.00 3.44 -4.85
CA SER A 393 5.65 2.82 -6.13
C SER A 393 4.68 3.66 -6.98
N SER A 394 3.88 4.52 -6.34
CA SER A 394 2.95 5.45 -6.98
C SER A 394 3.57 6.82 -7.27
N GLY A 395 4.88 6.99 -7.04
CA GLY A 395 5.64 8.17 -7.44
C GLY A 395 5.49 9.39 -6.54
N TYR A 396 5.11 9.23 -5.27
CA TYR A 396 4.99 10.36 -4.33
C TYR A 396 6.35 10.97 -3.98
N TYR A 397 7.33 10.14 -3.62
CA TYR A 397 8.66 10.58 -3.21
C TYR A 397 9.70 9.48 -3.39
N GLN A 398 10.97 9.88 -3.37
CA GLN A 398 12.10 8.97 -3.40
C GLN A 398 12.28 8.22 -2.09
N VAL A 399 12.84 7.00 -2.16
CA VAL A 399 13.14 6.16 -0.99
C VAL A 399 14.04 6.89 0.03
N SER A 400 15.05 7.62 -0.44
CA SER A 400 15.97 8.36 0.42
C SER A 400 15.27 9.45 1.25
N VAL A 401 14.27 10.14 0.67
CA VAL A 401 13.48 11.17 1.35
C VAL A 401 12.75 10.58 2.55
N TYR A 402 12.14 9.41 2.38
CA TYR A 402 11.41 8.75 3.43
C TYR A 402 12.30 8.40 4.63
N PHE A 403 13.43 7.72 4.39
CA PHE A 403 14.32 7.32 5.47
C PHE A 403 14.95 8.52 6.17
N PHE A 404 15.32 9.57 5.43
CA PHE A 404 15.82 10.81 6.01
C PHE A 404 14.78 11.49 6.89
N SER A 405 13.53 11.61 6.41
CA SER A 405 12.41 12.14 7.20
C SER A 405 12.12 11.29 8.45
N LYS A 406 12.18 9.96 8.33
CA LYS A 406 11.96 9.04 9.46
C LYS A 406 13.02 9.24 10.55
N ILE A 407 14.29 9.39 10.17
CA ILE A 407 15.35 9.68 11.14
C ILE A 407 15.11 11.04 11.82
N LEU A 408 14.88 12.10 11.03
CA LEU A 408 14.77 13.45 11.55
C LEU A 408 13.52 13.70 12.39
N CYS A 409 12.36 13.22 11.94
CA CYS A 409 11.07 13.62 12.49
C CYS A 409 10.41 12.55 13.37
N ASP A 410 10.97 11.35 13.42
CA ASP A 410 10.46 10.28 14.29
C ASP A 410 11.54 9.78 15.26
N ILE A 411 12.67 9.26 14.76
CA ILE A 411 13.71 8.68 15.62
C ILE A 411 14.33 9.73 16.55
N ILE A 412 14.70 10.91 16.05
CA ILE A 412 15.32 11.95 16.89
C ILE A 412 14.35 12.40 18.00
N PRO A 413 13.10 12.82 17.71
CA PRO A 413 12.17 13.22 18.76
C PRO A 413 11.81 12.11 19.75
N THR A 414 11.64 10.86 19.28
CA THR A 414 11.14 9.77 20.13
C THR A 414 12.22 9.01 20.88
N LYS A 415 13.46 8.99 20.37
CA LYS A 415 14.57 8.20 20.95
C LYS A 415 15.70 9.06 21.50
N VAL A 416 16.10 10.10 20.77
CA VAL A 416 17.27 10.93 21.15
C VAL A 416 16.89 11.96 22.21
N LEU A 417 15.75 12.66 22.05
CA LEU A 417 15.35 13.67 23.05
C LEU A 417 15.13 13.08 24.45
N PRO A 418 14.48 11.92 24.65
CA PRO A 418 14.38 11.34 25.98
C PRO A 418 15.72 11.02 26.63
N ILE A 419 16.73 10.63 25.85
CA ILE A 419 18.09 10.44 26.38
C ILE A 419 18.62 11.76 26.91
N LEU A 420 18.62 12.80 26.07
CA LEU A 420 19.14 14.13 26.41
C LEU A 420 18.44 14.78 27.61
N PHE A 421 17.16 14.49 27.84
CA PHE A 421 16.40 15.08 28.95
C PHE A 421 16.41 14.23 30.22
N PHE A 422 16.39 12.89 30.13
CA PHE A 422 16.23 12.02 31.29
C PHE A 422 17.51 11.35 31.75
N MET A 423 18.45 11.00 30.86
CA MET A 423 19.73 10.40 31.27
C MET A 423 20.63 11.32 32.12
N PRO A 424 20.55 12.67 32.02
CA PRO A 424 21.27 13.53 32.96
C PRO A 424 20.88 13.27 34.42
N ILE A 425 19.62 12.89 34.71
CA ILE A 425 19.16 12.58 36.06
C ILE A 425 20.03 11.45 36.65
N CYS A 426 20.20 10.37 35.88
CA CYS A 426 21.02 9.24 36.27
C CYS A 426 22.50 9.63 36.44
N TYR A 427 23.04 10.46 35.53
CA TYR A 427 24.43 10.90 35.58
C TYR A 427 24.78 11.65 36.87
N TRP A 428 23.93 12.61 37.25
CA TRP A 428 24.13 13.44 38.42
C TRP A 428 23.83 12.70 39.73
N MET A 429 22.78 11.86 39.77
CA MET A 429 22.48 11.03 40.96
C MET A 429 23.58 10.00 41.24
N ALA A 430 24.17 9.44 40.19
CA ALA A 430 25.25 8.47 40.31
C ALA A 430 26.58 9.06 40.82
N GLY A 431 26.72 10.39 40.79
CA GLY A 431 27.94 11.08 41.20
C GLY A 431 29.10 10.89 40.21
N LEU A 432 28.82 10.82 38.91
CA LEU A 432 29.85 10.72 37.87
C LEU A 432 30.69 12.02 37.76
N GLN A 433 31.71 12.00 36.90
CA GLN A 433 32.66 13.12 36.78
C GLN A 433 31.96 14.45 36.47
N LYS A 434 32.28 15.50 37.23
CA LYS A 434 31.60 16.80 37.09
C LYS A 434 32.05 17.63 35.89
N THR A 435 33.08 17.19 35.17
CA THR A 435 33.62 17.90 34.01
C THR A 435 32.62 17.90 32.85
N PHE A 436 32.32 19.08 32.31
CA PHE A 436 31.35 19.22 31.21
C PHE A 436 31.66 18.32 30.00
N GLY A 437 32.94 18.16 29.65
CA GLY A 437 33.37 17.27 28.56
C GLY A 437 33.02 15.80 28.80
N ALA A 438 33.13 15.32 30.04
CA ALA A 438 32.78 13.94 30.38
C ALA A 438 31.26 13.69 30.34
N PHE A 439 30.48 14.66 30.78
CA PHE A 439 29.01 14.63 30.67
C PHE A 439 28.56 14.61 29.20
N MET A 440 29.07 15.53 28.39
CA MET A 440 28.72 15.59 26.96
C MET A 440 29.16 14.34 26.21
N PHE A 441 30.31 13.75 26.56
CA PHE A 441 30.76 12.50 25.97
C PHE A 441 29.83 11.33 26.32
N PHE A 442 29.37 11.25 27.58
CA PHE A 442 28.40 10.25 28.01
C PHE A 442 27.07 10.38 27.25
N GLU A 443 26.50 11.58 27.17
CA GLU A 443 25.26 11.84 26.42
C GLU A 443 25.41 11.54 24.93
N LEU A 444 26.52 11.99 24.32
CA LEU A 444 26.80 11.75 22.91
C LEU A 444 26.93 10.24 22.62
N LEU A 445 27.60 9.49 23.50
CA LEU A 445 27.77 8.04 23.33
C LEU A 445 26.41 7.32 23.40
N LEU A 446 25.53 7.69 24.33
CA LEU A 446 24.18 7.13 24.42
C LEU A 446 23.34 7.50 23.18
N CYS A 447 23.42 8.75 22.71
CA CYS A 447 22.73 9.20 21.50
C CYS A 447 23.21 8.44 20.24
N LEU A 448 24.52 8.29 20.06
CA LEU A 448 25.07 7.53 18.93
C LEU A 448 24.70 6.05 19.01
N THR A 449 24.72 5.47 20.22
CA THR A 449 24.30 4.09 20.45
C THR A 449 22.83 3.88 20.09
N THR A 450 21.92 4.79 20.47
CA THR A 450 20.51 4.66 20.08
C THR A 450 20.31 4.76 18.57
N LEU A 451 21.05 5.64 17.90
CA LEU A 451 20.95 5.81 16.45
C LEU A 451 21.47 4.57 15.71
N ALA A 452 22.58 3.98 16.17
CA ALA A 452 23.11 2.74 15.63
C ALA A 452 22.13 1.57 15.85
N ALA A 453 21.57 1.44 17.05
CA ALA A 453 20.59 0.41 17.37
C ALA A 453 19.31 0.56 16.51
N ALA A 454 18.81 1.79 16.34
CA ALA A 454 17.67 2.09 15.48
C ALA A 454 17.95 1.77 14.00
N ALA A 455 19.16 2.05 13.50
CA ALA A 455 19.55 1.72 12.13
C ALA A 455 19.56 0.20 11.89
N ILE A 456 20.09 -0.59 12.84
CA ILE A 456 20.04 -2.06 12.78
C ILE A 456 18.58 -2.53 12.80
N ALA A 457 17.74 -1.96 13.65
CA ALA A 457 16.32 -2.30 13.74
C ALA A 457 15.58 -2.04 12.42
N LEU A 458 15.80 -0.87 11.79
CA LEU A 458 15.24 -0.55 10.48
C LEU A 458 15.75 -1.47 9.38
N PHE A 459 17.04 -1.82 9.39
CA PHE A 459 17.63 -2.74 8.40
C PHE A 459 17.00 -4.13 8.46
N ILE A 460 16.86 -4.70 9.65
CA ILE A 460 16.20 -6.00 9.86
C ILE A 460 14.73 -5.91 9.46
N SER A 461 14.06 -4.84 9.85
CA SER A 461 12.64 -4.63 9.55
C SER A 461 12.35 -4.37 8.07
N ALA A 462 13.33 -3.86 7.31
CA ALA A 462 13.27 -3.73 5.86
C ALA A 462 13.49 -5.08 5.16
N SER A 463 14.30 -5.96 5.75
CA SER A 463 14.65 -7.27 5.19
C SER A 463 13.61 -8.35 5.47
N VAL A 464 12.93 -8.27 6.61
CA VAL A 464 11.99 -9.30 7.07
C VAL A 464 10.55 -8.78 7.06
N THR A 465 9.63 -9.59 6.55
CA THR A 465 8.21 -9.22 6.46
C THR A 465 7.40 -9.52 7.71
N VAL A 466 7.82 -10.52 8.49
CA VAL A 466 7.10 -11.05 9.66
C VAL A 466 7.70 -10.49 10.95
N PHE A 467 6.85 -9.87 11.79
CA PHE A 467 7.25 -9.26 13.06
C PHE A 467 7.96 -10.25 14.00
N GLY A 468 7.37 -11.43 14.23
CA GLY A 468 7.93 -12.42 15.16
C GLY A 468 9.35 -12.85 14.78
N LEU A 469 9.61 -13.05 13.48
CA LEU A 469 10.94 -13.40 12.98
C LEU A 469 11.92 -12.23 13.10
N ALA A 470 11.50 -11.02 12.73
CA ALA A 470 12.33 -9.82 12.88
C ALA A 470 12.74 -9.58 14.34
N ASN A 471 11.80 -9.73 15.27
CA ASN A 471 12.04 -9.56 16.71
C ASN A 471 13.00 -10.63 17.26
N ALA A 472 12.90 -11.88 16.81
CA ALA A 472 13.82 -12.93 17.22
C ALA A 472 15.25 -12.65 16.73
N ILE A 473 15.42 -12.28 15.44
CA ILE A 473 16.73 -11.99 14.84
C ILE A 473 17.41 -10.82 15.56
N ILE A 474 16.71 -9.71 15.77
CA ILE A 474 17.32 -8.55 16.44
C ILE A 474 17.68 -8.85 17.89
N SER A 475 16.86 -9.64 18.59
CA SER A 475 17.12 -9.99 19.99
C SER A 475 18.38 -10.83 20.09
N ILE A 476 18.60 -11.78 19.17
CA ILE A 476 19.84 -12.56 19.09
C ILE A 476 21.04 -11.64 18.81
N ILE A 477 20.92 -10.70 17.87
CA ILE A 477 22.00 -9.76 17.55
C ILE A 477 22.34 -8.89 18.76
N TYR A 478 21.34 -8.32 19.42
CA TYR A 478 21.54 -7.48 20.61
C TYR A 478 22.14 -8.28 21.77
N VAL A 479 21.67 -9.50 22.03
CA VAL A 479 22.26 -10.39 23.04
C VAL A 479 23.69 -10.77 22.68
N PHE A 480 24.00 -11.03 21.41
CA PHE A 480 25.36 -11.33 20.97
C PHE A 480 26.29 -10.13 21.13
N MET A 481 25.84 -8.92 20.77
CA MET A 481 26.60 -7.68 20.98
C MET A 481 26.84 -7.43 22.48
N MET A 482 25.84 -7.72 23.31
CA MET A 482 25.90 -7.62 24.76
C MET A 482 26.92 -8.59 25.37
N VAL A 483 26.88 -9.88 25.02
CA VAL A 483 27.84 -10.88 25.49
C VAL A 483 29.25 -10.53 25.05
N SER A 484 29.41 -10.11 23.80
CA SER A 484 30.70 -9.70 23.25
C SER A 484 31.30 -8.53 24.04
N SER A 485 30.47 -7.54 24.43
CA SER A 485 30.89 -6.41 25.28
C SER A 485 31.42 -6.85 26.64
N ILE A 486 30.81 -7.87 27.26
CA ILE A 486 31.24 -8.41 28.56
C ILE A 486 32.58 -9.13 28.41
N SER A 487 32.74 -9.93 27.35
CA SER A 487 33.97 -10.68 27.10
C SER A 487 35.16 -9.78 26.80
N THR A 488 34.97 -8.66 26.08
CA THR A 488 36.07 -7.71 25.81
C THR A 488 36.55 -7.00 27.08
N CYS A 489 35.66 -6.67 28.02
CA CYS A 489 36.05 -6.10 29.31
C CYS A 489 36.90 -7.05 30.16
N HIS A 490 36.73 -8.37 30.03
CA HIS A 490 37.54 -9.36 30.74
C HIS A 490 38.94 -9.58 30.16
N VAL A 491 39.20 -9.14 28.93
CA VAL A 491 40.50 -9.30 28.25
C VAL A 491 41.43 -8.10 28.49
N TYR A 492 40.90 -6.97 28.98
CA TYR A 492 41.66 -5.75 29.27
C TYR A 492 41.81 -5.42 30.76
N ASN A 493 41.27 -6.27 31.64
CA ASN A 493 41.67 -6.37 33.06
C ASN A 493 42.64 -7.54 33.20
#